data_AF-A0A959SK66-F1
#
_entry.id   AF-A0A959SK66-F1
#
_cell.length_a   1.000
_cell.length_b   1.000
_cell.length_c   1.000
_cell.angle_alpha   90.00
_cell.angle_beta   90.00
_cell.angle_gamma   90.00
#
_symmetry.space_group_name_H-M   'P 1'
#
loop_
_entity.id
_entity.type
_entity.pdbx_description
1 polymer ?
#
loop_
_entity_poly.entity_id
_entity_poly.type
_entity_poly.pdbx_seq_one_letter_code
_entity_poly.pdbx_strand_id
1 'polypeptide(L)'
;PRWTGYDELRRDYIAKVDIPTGIRSVRIDTTGRLADAYMLNNRTDVPIDIVFDSHIRNRPDRHTYQAFVRPDLWWNGYDGVKAGVHMNGSYMKYKHRLHFSAWLNTGMGQALPPDNAARRFDSIPGNTDTGYDPISINFRYENGTEKLLKGSSVFLHARILDGLERYGAGWRWELPNGQTDVQAELHYFIRRDSSDLTYLLYPDQWDLDRLNGAMDLSLRHRYDHGRGTGDLRLELRTSAVGSASAYSQVRGTAVNRTDIGPLQLRTRGIGQYGTGSTPTESALYLAGASPEEMMENKYVRSIGLVPYEWLGYGADVNSFQHGGGLGLRGYSGYLAPEEIDGEVVFTYRGNTGIAASGELDLDGLVRFEPGPLARYIHLDVYLFGDVGMMGYRTNRNGKEKVELAAPRADAGVGAAFSIKKWGPLVDLKPLIIRFDVPLVLSALPASESEHVAFRYVLSIGRSF
;
A
#
# COMPACT_ATOMS: atom_id res chain seq x y z
N PRO A 1 -31.62 39.74 -17.10
CA PRO A 1 -31.55 39.34 -15.68
C PRO A 1 -30.32 39.93 -14.96
N ARG A 2 -30.49 40.44 -13.73
CA ARG A 2 -29.40 40.98 -12.89
C ARG A 2 -29.55 40.50 -11.45
N TRP A 3 -28.56 39.78 -10.96
CA TRP A 3 -28.46 39.41 -9.54
C TRP A 3 -28.05 40.62 -8.70
N THR A 4 -28.80 40.91 -7.64
CA THR A 4 -28.48 42.00 -6.68
C THR A 4 -28.45 41.53 -5.23
N GLY A 5 -28.55 40.22 -5.00
CA GLY A 5 -28.48 39.62 -3.67
C GLY A 5 -27.05 39.45 -3.19
N TYR A 6 -26.87 39.42 -1.87
CA TYR A 6 -25.61 39.11 -1.22
C TYR A 6 -25.88 38.42 0.11
N ASP A 7 -25.37 37.20 0.26
CA ASP A 7 -25.55 36.37 1.46
C ASP A 7 -27.03 36.21 1.86
N GLU A 8 -27.47 36.75 2.99
CA GLU A 8 -28.88 36.70 3.40
C GLU A 8 -29.77 37.74 2.72
N LEU A 9 -29.19 38.78 2.13
CA LEU A 9 -29.93 39.86 1.48
C LEU A 9 -30.37 39.43 0.09
N ARG A 10 -31.69 39.36 -0.13
CA ARG A 10 -32.32 38.99 -1.41
C ARG A 10 -31.77 37.65 -1.95
N ARG A 11 -31.91 36.60 -1.13
CA ARG A 11 -31.54 35.21 -1.45
C ARG A 11 -32.17 34.67 -2.73
N ASP A 12 -33.34 35.17 -3.10
CA ASP A 12 -34.06 34.71 -4.28
C ASP A 12 -34.17 35.82 -5.32
N TYR A 13 -33.87 35.49 -6.57
CA TYR A 13 -34.10 36.35 -7.73
C TYR A 13 -34.85 35.57 -8.80
N ILE A 14 -36.09 36.00 -9.09
CA ILE A 14 -36.92 35.42 -10.13
C ILE A 14 -36.83 36.30 -11.38
N ALA A 15 -36.32 35.74 -12.47
CA ALA A 15 -36.33 36.36 -13.79
C ALA A 15 -37.34 35.67 -14.70
N LYS A 16 -38.18 36.46 -15.36
CA LYS A 16 -39.03 35.98 -16.46
C LYS A 16 -38.33 36.30 -17.77
N VAL A 17 -38.20 35.29 -18.62
CA VAL A 17 -37.56 35.38 -19.94
C VAL A 17 -38.48 34.73 -20.96
N ASP A 18 -38.68 35.37 -22.11
CA ASP A 18 -39.43 34.81 -23.23
C ASP A 18 -38.44 34.16 -24.21
N ILE A 19 -38.45 32.82 -24.27
CA ILE A 19 -37.51 32.03 -25.06
C ILE A 19 -38.33 30.95 -25.79
N PRO A 20 -38.92 31.27 -26.96
CA PRO A 20 -39.85 30.38 -27.67
C PRO A 20 -39.27 29.02 -28.05
N THR A 21 -37.95 28.94 -28.20
CA THR A 21 -37.21 27.71 -28.56
C THR A 21 -36.74 26.89 -27.36
N GLY A 22 -37.02 27.34 -26.13
CA GLY A 22 -36.52 26.72 -24.90
C GLY A 22 -35.09 27.13 -24.51
N ILE A 23 -34.70 26.76 -23.28
CA ILE A 23 -33.40 27.10 -22.67
C ILE A 23 -32.41 25.95 -22.84
N ARG A 24 -31.29 26.19 -23.51
CA ARG A 24 -30.21 25.19 -23.67
C ARG A 24 -29.27 25.11 -22.46
N SER A 25 -28.85 26.25 -21.93
CA SER A 25 -27.95 26.33 -20.77
C SER A 25 -28.15 27.65 -20.04
N VAL A 26 -28.02 27.63 -18.71
CA VAL A 26 -28.03 28.82 -17.87
C VAL A 26 -26.66 28.96 -17.22
N ARG A 27 -26.10 30.17 -17.21
CA ARG A 27 -24.83 30.49 -16.56
C ARG A 27 -25.03 31.63 -15.56
N ILE A 28 -24.51 31.46 -14.33
CA ILE A 28 -24.63 32.42 -13.24
C ILE A 28 -23.71 33.63 -13.47
N ASP A 29 -22.42 33.38 -13.68
CA ASP A 29 -21.40 34.39 -13.99
C ASP A 29 -20.84 34.18 -15.39
N THR A 30 -21.24 35.06 -16.31
CA THR A 30 -20.72 35.09 -17.69
C THR A 30 -19.32 35.70 -17.80
N THR A 31 -18.88 36.46 -16.79
CA THR A 31 -17.60 37.17 -16.78
C THR A 31 -16.47 36.38 -16.12
N GLY A 32 -16.80 35.41 -15.26
CA GLY A 32 -15.85 34.64 -14.45
C GLY A 32 -15.15 35.47 -13.35
N ARG A 33 -15.63 36.68 -13.09
CA ARG A 33 -15.05 37.62 -12.12
C ARG A 33 -15.56 37.39 -10.70
N LEU A 34 -16.66 36.67 -10.51
CA LEU A 34 -17.11 36.29 -9.18
C LEU A 34 -16.08 35.34 -8.54
N ALA A 35 -15.78 35.62 -7.28
CA ALA A 35 -14.93 34.77 -6.46
C ALA A 35 -15.74 33.55 -6.02
N ASP A 36 -15.77 32.54 -6.88
CA ASP A 36 -16.43 31.27 -6.63
C ASP A 36 -15.40 30.16 -6.45
N ALA A 37 -15.49 29.43 -5.34
CA ALA A 37 -14.63 28.30 -5.05
C ALA A 37 -14.97 27.08 -5.93
N TYR A 38 -16.19 26.97 -6.44
CA TYR A 38 -16.67 25.79 -7.16
C TYR A 38 -17.38 26.13 -8.47
N MET A 39 -16.62 26.56 -9.48
CA MET A 39 -17.18 27.03 -10.74
C MET A 39 -17.84 25.96 -11.61
N LEU A 40 -17.75 24.67 -11.25
CA LEU A 40 -18.43 23.61 -12.01
C LEU A 40 -19.95 23.75 -11.98
N ASN A 41 -20.51 24.39 -10.95
CA ASN A 41 -21.95 24.68 -10.87
C ASN A 41 -22.32 26.05 -11.47
N ASN A 42 -21.36 26.78 -12.06
CA ASN A 42 -21.61 28.09 -12.66
C ASN A 42 -22.52 27.98 -13.90
N ARG A 43 -22.64 26.79 -14.48
CA ARG A 43 -23.51 26.49 -15.62
C ARG A 43 -24.25 25.18 -15.43
N THR A 44 -25.38 25.03 -16.12
CA THR A 44 -26.22 23.82 -16.07
C THR A 44 -25.55 22.60 -16.72
N ASP A 45 -24.74 22.82 -17.76
CA ASP A 45 -23.84 21.80 -18.32
C ASP A 45 -22.55 21.75 -17.50
N VAL A 46 -22.18 20.59 -16.96
CA VAL A 46 -20.91 20.47 -16.23
C VAL A 46 -19.76 20.57 -17.24
N PRO A 47 -18.84 21.55 -17.10
CA PRO A 47 -17.70 21.61 -17.99
C PRO A 47 -16.69 20.52 -17.70
N ILE A 48 -16.47 19.68 -18.69
CA ILE A 48 -15.47 18.62 -18.63
C ILE A 48 -14.51 18.84 -19.80
N ASP A 49 -13.22 18.89 -19.47
CA ASP A 49 -12.12 18.91 -20.44
C ASP A 49 -11.43 17.55 -20.40
N ILE A 50 -11.46 16.81 -21.52
CA ILE A 50 -10.88 15.48 -21.64
C ILE A 50 -9.62 15.58 -22.48
N VAL A 51 -8.48 15.24 -21.89
CA VAL A 51 -7.16 15.38 -22.51
C VAL A 51 -6.41 14.05 -22.42
N PHE A 52 -5.50 13.81 -23.36
CA PHE A 52 -4.59 12.67 -23.26
C PHE A 52 -3.68 12.81 -22.03
N ASP A 53 -3.56 11.76 -21.23
CA ASP A 53 -2.64 11.74 -20.08
C ASP A 53 -1.20 11.50 -20.54
N SER A 54 -0.45 12.60 -20.66
CA SER A 54 0.98 12.60 -21.01
C SER A 54 1.90 12.50 -19.78
N HIS A 55 1.34 12.41 -18.56
CA HIS A 55 2.05 12.57 -17.27
C HIS A 55 2.88 13.86 -17.15
N ILE A 56 2.67 14.85 -18.01
CA ILE A 56 3.32 16.16 -17.89
C ILE A 56 2.48 17.05 -16.98
N ARG A 57 3.14 17.91 -16.22
CA ARG A 57 2.47 18.80 -15.27
C ARG A 57 1.52 19.76 -15.99
N ASN A 58 0.23 19.51 -15.85
CA ASN A 58 -0.82 20.42 -16.28
C ASN A 58 -1.20 21.39 -15.14
N ARG A 59 -1.40 22.67 -15.49
CA ARG A 59 -1.94 23.66 -14.55
C ARG A 59 -3.44 23.37 -14.37
N PRO A 60 -3.95 23.31 -13.12
CA PRO A 60 -5.36 23.16 -12.90
C PRO A 60 -6.14 24.34 -13.48
N ASP A 61 -7.21 24.06 -14.21
CA ASP A 61 -8.17 25.05 -14.67
C ASP A 61 -9.32 25.17 -13.65
N ARG A 62 -9.59 26.39 -13.21
CA ARG A 62 -10.69 26.69 -12.30
C ARG A 62 -12.06 26.66 -12.98
N HIS A 63 -12.14 26.61 -14.30
CA HIS A 63 -13.40 26.71 -15.05
C HIS A 63 -13.94 25.37 -15.54
N THR A 64 -13.14 24.31 -15.45
CA THR A 64 -13.44 22.99 -16.01
C THR A 64 -13.04 21.86 -15.06
N TYR A 65 -13.74 20.74 -15.17
CA TYR A 65 -13.32 19.48 -14.60
C TYR A 65 -12.32 18.85 -15.58
N GLN A 66 -11.09 18.62 -15.12
CA GLN A 66 -10.05 18.06 -15.97
C GLN A 66 -10.06 16.55 -15.84
N ALA A 67 -10.24 15.86 -16.96
CA ALA A 67 -10.14 14.41 -17.08
C ALA A 67 -8.99 14.05 -18.03
N PHE A 68 -8.15 13.12 -17.62
CA PHE A 68 -7.00 12.63 -18.36
C PHE A 68 -7.20 11.16 -18.67
N VAL A 69 -6.92 10.76 -19.92
CA VAL A 69 -7.13 9.39 -20.41
C VAL A 69 -5.90 8.91 -21.16
N ARG A 70 -5.46 7.68 -20.90
CA ARG A 70 -4.37 7.04 -21.65
C ARG A 70 -4.58 5.53 -21.78
N PRO A 71 -3.99 4.89 -22.81
CA PRO A 71 -3.75 3.45 -22.78
C PRO A 71 -2.95 3.06 -21.54
N ASP A 72 -3.23 1.87 -21.01
CA ASP A 72 -2.50 1.28 -19.88
C ASP A 72 -2.05 -0.14 -20.27
N LEU A 73 -0.82 -0.49 -19.94
CA LEU A 73 -0.22 -1.78 -20.27
C LEU A 73 0.48 -2.32 -19.03
N TRP A 74 0.11 -3.52 -18.63
CA TRP A 74 0.72 -4.24 -17.51
C TRP A 74 0.95 -5.70 -17.87
N TRP A 75 1.66 -6.42 -17.00
CA TRP A 75 1.88 -7.85 -17.13
C TRP A 75 2.01 -8.47 -15.74
N ASN A 76 1.45 -9.67 -15.55
CA ASN A 76 1.78 -10.55 -14.44
C ASN A 76 1.88 -12.00 -14.95
N GLY A 77 2.41 -12.90 -14.14
CA GLY A 77 2.68 -14.28 -14.52
C GLY A 77 1.43 -15.11 -14.85
N TYR A 78 0.25 -14.76 -14.31
CA TYR A 78 -0.97 -15.55 -14.50
C TYR A 78 -1.92 -14.96 -15.55
N ASP A 79 -2.22 -13.66 -15.51
CA ASP A 79 -3.03 -12.97 -16.52
C ASP A 79 -2.29 -12.76 -17.85
N GLY A 80 -0.96 -12.88 -17.84
CA GLY A 80 -0.12 -12.50 -18.96
C GLY A 80 -0.20 -11.00 -19.25
N VAL A 81 -0.18 -10.62 -20.53
CA VAL A 81 -0.28 -9.22 -20.95
C VAL A 81 -1.68 -8.66 -20.64
N LYS A 82 -1.71 -7.54 -19.91
CA LYS A 82 -2.91 -6.76 -19.58
C LYS A 82 -2.96 -5.49 -20.41
N ALA A 83 -3.89 -5.41 -21.36
CA ALA A 83 -4.09 -4.22 -22.19
C ALA A 83 -5.34 -3.47 -21.73
N GLY A 84 -5.21 -2.19 -21.41
CA GLY A 84 -6.26 -1.44 -20.75
C GLY A 84 -6.29 0.05 -21.03
N VAL A 85 -7.14 0.74 -20.29
CA VAL A 85 -7.28 2.20 -20.31
C VAL A 85 -7.24 2.71 -18.88
N HIS A 86 -6.47 3.77 -18.66
CA HIS A 86 -6.44 4.53 -17.43
C HIS A 86 -7.14 5.87 -17.62
N MET A 87 -7.97 6.24 -16.64
CA MET A 87 -8.62 7.54 -16.58
C MET A 87 -8.43 8.13 -15.17
N ASN A 88 -8.08 9.39 -15.10
CA ASN A 88 -8.00 10.14 -13.84
C ASN A 88 -8.54 11.54 -14.04
N GLY A 89 -9.29 12.05 -13.07
CA GLY A 89 -9.90 13.36 -13.19
C GLY A 89 -10.05 14.07 -11.87
N SER A 90 -10.09 15.39 -11.90
CA SER A 90 -10.34 16.21 -10.72
C SER A 90 -10.72 17.64 -11.10
N TYR A 91 -11.37 18.33 -10.17
CA TYR A 91 -11.46 19.79 -10.18
C TYR A 91 -10.43 20.36 -9.21
N MET A 92 -9.55 21.21 -9.72
CA MET A 92 -8.47 21.86 -8.96
C MET A 92 -7.55 20.89 -8.18
N LYS A 93 -7.43 19.63 -8.62
CA LYS A 93 -6.72 18.55 -7.91
C LYS A 93 -7.24 18.29 -6.49
N TYR A 94 -8.48 18.70 -6.21
CA TYR A 94 -9.04 18.69 -4.85
C TYR A 94 -10.44 18.04 -4.80
N LYS A 95 -11.36 18.48 -5.66
CA LYS A 95 -12.74 17.97 -5.72
C LYS A 95 -12.90 16.89 -6.77
N HIS A 96 -13.83 15.97 -6.50
CA HIS A 96 -14.21 14.89 -7.42
C HIS A 96 -13.00 14.16 -8.04
N ARG A 97 -12.02 13.82 -7.19
CA ARG A 97 -10.82 13.10 -7.60
C ARG A 97 -11.22 11.67 -7.95
N LEU A 98 -11.19 11.38 -9.25
CA LEU A 98 -11.54 10.08 -9.82
C LEU A 98 -10.27 9.42 -10.33
N HIS A 99 -10.13 8.13 -10.05
CA HIS A 99 -9.17 7.24 -10.69
C HIS A 99 -9.90 5.98 -11.12
N PHE A 100 -9.76 5.62 -12.38
CA PHE A 100 -10.36 4.43 -12.95
C PHE A 100 -9.37 3.77 -13.89
N SER A 101 -9.30 2.45 -13.84
CA SER A 101 -8.51 1.66 -14.76
C SER A 101 -9.23 0.35 -15.03
N ALA A 102 -9.23 -0.05 -16.30
CA ALA A 102 -9.79 -1.32 -16.73
C ALA A 102 -8.81 -1.98 -17.69
N TRP A 103 -8.60 -3.29 -17.54
CA TRP A 103 -7.73 -4.09 -18.39
C TRP A 103 -8.46 -5.32 -18.90
N LEU A 104 -8.16 -5.67 -20.15
CA LEU A 104 -8.40 -6.98 -20.72
C LEU A 104 -7.13 -7.80 -20.55
N ASN A 105 -7.27 -8.96 -19.92
CA ASN A 105 -6.16 -9.87 -19.68
C ASN A 105 -6.18 -10.94 -20.78
N THR A 106 -5.00 -11.34 -21.25
CA THR A 106 -4.88 -12.10 -22.50
C THR A 106 -4.29 -13.50 -22.32
N GLY A 107 -3.72 -13.80 -21.16
CA GLY A 107 -2.91 -15.01 -20.92
C GLY A 107 -1.60 -15.04 -21.72
N MET A 108 -1.31 -14.03 -22.55
CA MET A 108 -0.12 -14.02 -23.38
C MET A 108 1.13 -13.84 -22.52
N GLY A 109 2.11 -14.73 -22.70
CA GLY A 109 3.34 -14.69 -21.93
C GLY A 109 3.15 -15.06 -20.46
N GLN A 110 2.20 -15.97 -20.17
CA GLN A 110 2.08 -16.58 -18.85
C GLN A 110 3.41 -17.19 -18.40
N ALA A 111 3.78 -16.89 -17.17
CA ALA A 111 4.89 -17.50 -16.45
C ALA A 111 4.30 -17.99 -15.13
N LEU A 112 4.08 -19.29 -15.02
CA LEU A 112 3.50 -19.93 -13.85
C LEU A 112 4.59 -20.66 -13.05
N PRO A 113 4.42 -20.80 -11.73
CA PRO A 113 5.31 -21.64 -10.95
C PRO A 113 5.24 -23.10 -11.44
N PRO A 114 6.31 -23.88 -11.29
CA PRO A 114 6.33 -25.31 -11.66
C PRO A 114 5.17 -26.11 -11.03
N ASP A 115 4.79 -25.75 -9.81
CA ASP A 115 3.61 -26.24 -9.12
C ASP A 115 2.53 -25.16 -9.09
N ASN A 116 1.37 -25.42 -9.71
CA ASN A 116 0.23 -24.52 -9.59
C ASN A 116 -0.36 -24.61 -8.16
N ALA A 117 -0.38 -23.48 -7.44
CA ALA A 117 -0.91 -23.36 -6.10
C ALA A 117 -2.39 -23.79 -5.98
N ALA A 118 -3.19 -23.54 -7.01
CA ALA A 118 -4.60 -23.96 -7.05
C ALA A 118 -4.75 -25.48 -6.83
N ARG A 119 -3.80 -26.30 -7.32
CA ARG A 119 -3.83 -27.77 -7.15
C ARG A 119 -3.77 -28.24 -5.69
N ARG A 120 -3.24 -27.42 -4.78
CA ARG A 120 -3.10 -27.78 -3.35
C ARG A 120 -4.37 -27.52 -2.55
N PHE A 121 -5.19 -26.58 -3.01
CA PHE A 121 -6.39 -26.13 -2.30
C PHE A 121 -7.69 -26.50 -3.00
N ASP A 122 -7.61 -27.04 -4.22
CA ASP A 122 -8.77 -27.56 -4.91
C ASP A 122 -9.19 -28.94 -4.39
N SER A 123 -10.49 -29.09 -4.13
CA SER A 123 -11.11 -30.33 -3.68
C SER A 123 -11.71 -31.13 -4.85
N ILE A 124 -11.66 -30.60 -6.08
CA ILE A 124 -12.10 -31.26 -7.31
C ILE A 124 -10.91 -32.02 -7.92
N PRO A 125 -10.89 -33.35 -7.86
CA PRO A 125 -9.82 -34.14 -8.46
C PRO A 125 -9.79 -33.91 -9.97
N GLY A 126 -8.65 -33.40 -10.48
CA GLY A 126 -8.46 -33.14 -11.90
C GLY A 126 -8.80 -31.72 -12.36
N ASN A 127 -9.05 -30.77 -11.45
CA ASN A 127 -9.13 -29.39 -11.87
C ASN A 127 -7.78 -28.91 -12.43
N THR A 128 -7.83 -28.46 -13.68
CA THR A 128 -6.70 -27.92 -14.43
C THR A 128 -6.93 -26.46 -14.76
N ASP A 129 -7.85 -25.78 -14.03
CA ASP A 129 -8.30 -24.45 -14.39
C ASP A 129 -7.12 -23.47 -14.52
N THR A 130 -6.84 -23.15 -15.77
CA THR A 130 -5.89 -22.12 -16.18
C THR A 130 -6.63 -20.81 -16.49
N GLY A 131 -7.91 -20.72 -16.15
CA GLY A 131 -8.74 -19.53 -16.33
C GLY A 131 -8.26 -18.40 -15.44
N TYR A 132 -7.49 -17.49 -16.04
CA TYR A 132 -7.16 -16.21 -15.43
C TYR A 132 -8.37 -15.27 -15.54
N ASP A 133 -8.35 -14.17 -14.78
CA ASP A 133 -9.43 -13.18 -14.77
C ASP A 133 -9.46 -12.51 -16.14
N PRO A 134 -10.55 -12.57 -16.94
CA PRO A 134 -10.54 -11.94 -18.26
C PRO A 134 -10.52 -10.41 -18.19
N ILE A 135 -11.00 -9.84 -17.08
CA ILE A 135 -11.16 -8.39 -16.88
C ILE A 135 -10.63 -8.02 -15.50
N SER A 136 -9.79 -6.99 -15.44
CA SER A 136 -9.41 -6.35 -14.18
C SER A 136 -9.90 -4.91 -14.12
N ILE A 137 -10.36 -4.47 -12.94
CA ILE A 137 -10.89 -3.13 -12.70
C ILE A 137 -10.27 -2.56 -11.42
N ASN A 138 -9.91 -1.27 -11.45
CA ASN A 138 -9.49 -0.52 -10.28
C ASN A 138 -10.14 0.86 -10.29
N PHE A 139 -10.94 1.15 -9.28
CA PHE A 139 -11.71 2.38 -9.16
C PHE A 139 -11.49 3.01 -7.78
N ARG A 140 -11.30 4.32 -7.78
CA ARG A 140 -11.23 5.14 -6.58
C ARG A 140 -11.86 6.50 -6.85
N TYR A 141 -12.65 6.95 -5.89
CA TYR A 141 -13.23 8.28 -5.90
C TYR A 141 -13.04 8.94 -4.54
N GLU A 142 -12.65 10.21 -4.54
CA GLU A 142 -12.43 11.00 -3.33
C GLU A 142 -12.92 12.44 -3.52
N ASN A 143 -13.63 12.96 -2.53
CA ASN A 143 -14.20 14.30 -2.59
C ASN A 143 -14.04 15.05 -1.28
N GLY A 144 -13.57 16.30 -1.36
CA GLY A 144 -13.44 17.18 -0.20
C GLY A 144 -14.80 17.47 0.44
N THR A 145 -14.83 17.46 1.77
CA THR A 145 -15.98 17.82 2.62
C THR A 145 -15.71 19.08 3.42
N GLU A 146 -14.98 20.03 2.84
CA GLU A 146 -14.50 21.25 3.52
C GLU A 146 -15.62 22.18 4.02
N LYS A 147 -16.85 22.03 3.53
CA LYS A 147 -18.03 22.71 4.10
C LYS A 147 -18.37 22.23 5.50
N LEU A 148 -18.05 20.97 5.83
CA LEU A 148 -18.24 20.38 7.16
C LEU A 148 -16.99 20.59 8.01
N LEU A 149 -15.83 20.23 7.46
CA LEU A 149 -14.55 20.31 8.17
C LEU A 149 -13.41 20.57 7.18
N LYS A 150 -12.68 21.67 7.35
CA LYS A 150 -11.57 22.03 6.46
C LYS A 150 -10.48 20.95 6.46
N GLY A 151 -10.05 20.55 5.27
CA GLY A 151 -9.08 19.46 5.09
C GLY A 151 -9.69 18.05 5.16
N SER A 152 -11.01 17.94 5.37
CA SER A 152 -11.68 16.63 5.34
C SER A 152 -12.10 16.21 3.93
N SER A 153 -12.19 14.90 3.72
CA SER A 153 -12.71 14.29 2.50
C SER A 153 -13.35 12.94 2.81
N VAL A 154 -14.26 12.52 1.94
CA VAL A 154 -14.78 11.15 1.89
C VAL A 154 -14.23 10.46 0.66
N PHE A 155 -13.96 9.18 0.77
CA PHE A 155 -13.48 8.37 -0.34
C PHE A 155 -14.18 7.02 -0.39
N LEU A 156 -14.18 6.43 -1.57
CA LEU A 156 -14.65 5.07 -1.83
C LEU A 156 -13.76 4.44 -2.90
N HIS A 157 -13.60 3.13 -2.83
CA HIS A 157 -12.80 2.35 -3.77
C HIS A 157 -13.45 0.99 -4.03
N ALA A 158 -13.21 0.49 -5.24
CA ALA A 158 -13.61 -0.83 -5.68
C ALA A 158 -12.52 -1.37 -6.61
N ARG A 159 -12.08 -2.59 -6.37
CA ARG A 159 -11.00 -3.25 -7.09
C ARG A 159 -11.38 -4.71 -7.31
N ILE A 160 -11.26 -5.15 -8.55
CA ILE A 160 -11.32 -6.56 -8.96
C ILE A 160 -10.05 -6.75 -9.77
N LEU A 161 -8.99 -7.24 -9.12
CA LEU A 161 -7.65 -7.19 -9.70
C LEU A 161 -6.80 -8.32 -9.14
N ASP A 162 -6.25 -9.13 -10.03
CA ASP A 162 -5.32 -10.22 -9.70
C ASP A 162 -5.96 -11.23 -8.71
N GLY A 163 -7.19 -11.67 -9.02
CA GLY A 163 -8.01 -12.58 -8.20
C GLY A 163 -8.52 -11.99 -6.87
N LEU A 164 -8.32 -10.69 -6.62
CA LEU A 164 -8.76 -10.03 -5.40
C LEU A 164 -9.95 -9.11 -5.69
N GLU A 165 -11.07 -9.40 -5.05
CA GLU A 165 -12.15 -8.43 -4.90
C GLU A 165 -11.93 -7.61 -3.63
N ARG A 166 -11.90 -6.29 -3.75
CA ARG A 166 -11.77 -5.37 -2.62
C ARG A 166 -12.65 -4.16 -2.81
N TYR A 167 -13.40 -3.82 -1.76
CA TYR A 167 -14.31 -2.68 -1.73
C TYR A 167 -14.12 -1.93 -0.43
N GLY A 168 -14.26 -0.61 -0.44
CA GLY A 168 -14.20 0.14 0.79
C GLY A 168 -14.65 1.58 0.64
N ALA A 169 -14.90 2.19 1.78
CA ALA A 169 -15.23 3.60 1.89
C ALA A 169 -14.69 4.13 3.21
N GLY A 170 -14.41 5.42 3.23
CA GLY A 170 -13.85 6.04 4.42
C GLY A 170 -13.87 7.55 4.39
N TRP A 171 -13.30 8.08 5.44
CA TRP A 171 -13.15 9.49 5.69
C TRP A 171 -11.70 9.79 6.06
N ARG A 172 -11.19 10.91 5.56
CA ARG A 172 -9.84 11.40 5.86
C ARG A 172 -9.93 12.85 6.28
N TRP A 173 -9.11 13.23 7.25
CA TRP A 173 -8.94 14.60 7.68
C TRP A 173 -7.48 14.95 7.84
N GLU A 174 -7.01 15.82 6.95
CA GLU A 174 -5.73 16.50 7.09
C GLU A 174 -5.95 17.71 7.99
N LEU A 175 -5.35 17.70 9.18
CA LEU A 175 -5.54 18.77 10.15
C LEU A 175 -4.93 20.08 9.63
N PRO A 176 -5.45 21.25 10.05
CA PRO A 176 -4.92 22.54 9.61
C PRO A 176 -3.43 22.79 9.92
N ASN A 177 -2.82 22.02 10.84
CA ASN A 177 -1.40 22.08 11.13
C ASN A 177 -0.51 21.50 10.01
N GLY A 178 -1.08 20.77 9.04
CA GLY A 178 -0.36 20.13 7.94
C GLY A 178 0.55 18.97 8.36
N GLN A 179 0.55 18.60 9.64
CA GLN A 179 1.42 17.60 10.25
C GLN A 179 0.66 16.35 10.68
N THR A 180 -0.64 16.49 10.97
CA THR A 180 -1.46 15.40 11.49
C THR A 180 -2.53 15.01 10.48
N ASP A 181 -2.63 13.71 10.21
CA ASP A 181 -3.62 13.12 9.32
C ASP A 181 -4.41 12.05 10.10
N VAL A 182 -5.74 12.12 10.05
CA VAL A 182 -6.64 11.13 10.64
C VAL A 182 -7.42 10.45 9.53
N GLN A 183 -7.57 9.13 9.57
CA GLN A 183 -8.37 8.39 8.60
C GLN A 183 -9.17 7.28 9.30
N ALA A 184 -10.43 7.14 8.89
CA ALA A 184 -11.30 6.04 9.24
C ALA A 184 -11.74 5.35 7.94
N GLU A 185 -11.57 4.03 7.85
CA GLU A 185 -11.88 3.26 6.65
C GLU A 185 -12.58 1.96 7.00
N LEU A 186 -13.68 1.68 6.32
CA LEU A 186 -14.33 0.38 6.31
C LEU A 186 -14.04 -0.26 4.95
N HIS A 187 -13.44 -1.45 4.96
CA HIS A 187 -13.17 -2.18 3.73
C HIS A 187 -13.37 -3.68 3.89
N TYR A 188 -13.64 -4.32 2.76
CA TYR A 188 -13.93 -5.74 2.62
C TYR A 188 -13.14 -6.29 1.46
N PHE A 189 -12.59 -7.48 1.61
CA PHE A 189 -11.94 -8.18 0.52
C PHE A 189 -12.05 -9.69 0.66
N ILE A 190 -12.01 -10.36 -0.49
CA ILE A 190 -12.19 -11.81 -0.59
C ILE A 190 -11.49 -12.33 -1.86
N ARG A 191 -11.02 -13.58 -1.77
CA ARG A 191 -10.66 -14.46 -2.88
C ARG A 191 -11.66 -15.61 -2.86
N ARG A 192 -12.40 -15.82 -3.94
CA ARG A 192 -13.59 -16.70 -3.97
C ARG A 192 -13.23 -18.14 -4.27
N ASP A 193 -12.23 -18.38 -5.11
CA ASP A 193 -11.90 -19.73 -5.56
C ASP A 193 -10.38 -19.99 -5.62
N SER A 194 -10.02 -21.25 -5.78
CA SER A 194 -8.62 -21.70 -5.73
C SER A 194 -7.76 -21.10 -6.83
N SER A 195 -8.34 -20.66 -7.97
CA SER A 195 -7.60 -20.01 -9.05
C SER A 195 -7.05 -18.66 -8.61
N ASP A 196 -7.76 -17.95 -7.72
CA ASP A 196 -7.31 -16.68 -7.14
C ASP A 196 -5.99 -16.82 -6.36
N LEU A 197 -5.71 -17.99 -5.78
CA LEU A 197 -4.47 -18.23 -5.05
C LEU A 197 -3.25 -18.34 -5.97
N THR A 198 -3.46 -18.66 -7.25
CA THR A 198 -2.40 -18.75 -8.27
C THR A 198 -1.71 -17.40 -8.48
N TYR A 199 -2.41 -16.28 -8.24
CA TYR A 199 -1.80 -14.96 -8.31
C TYR A 199 -0.77 -14.71 -7.21
N LEU A 200 -0.89 -15.36 -6.05
CA LEU A 200 -0.14 -14.98 -4.86
C LEU A 200 1.30 -15.48 -4.86
N LEU A 201 2.21 -14.67 -4.32
CA LEU A 201 3.59 -15.09 -4.03
C LEU A 201 3.64 -16.12 -2.88
N TYR A 202 2.71 -16.02 -1.94
CA TYR A 202 2.59 -16.91 -0.78
C TYR A 202 1.14 -17.43 -0.66
N PRO A 203 0.74 -18.43 -1.45
CA PRO A 203 -0.65 -18.91 -1.52
C PRO A 203 -1.18 -19.51 -0.22
N ASP A 204 -0.30 -20.09 0.59
CA ASP A 204 -0.57 -20.69 1.91
C ASP A 204 -0.75 -19.65 3.03
N GLN A 205 -0.61 -18.38 2.69
CA GLN A 205 -0.72 -17.24 3.60
C GLN A 205 -1.98 -16.41 3.32
N TRP A 206 -2.99 -17.03 2.69
CA TRP A 206 -4.27 -16.40 2.40
C TRP A 206 -5.42 -17.38 2.64
N ASP A 207 -6.43 -16.92 3.35
CA ASP A 207 -7.63 -17.69 3.65
C ASP A 207 -8.62 -17.69 2.46
N LEU A 208 -8.85 -18.86 1.84
CA LEU A 208 -9.71 -19.00 0.66
C LEU A 208 -11.22 -18.99 1.00
N ASP A 209 -12.03 -18.29 0.20
CA ASP A 209 -13.49 -18.14 0.35
C ASP A 209 -13.90 -17.64 1.75
N ARG A 210 -13.06 -16.79 2.34
CA ARG A 210 -13.30 -16.16 3.63
C ARG A 210 -13.31 -14.65 3.48
N LEU A 211 -14.48 -14.04 3.72
CA LEU A 211 -14.62 -12.59 3.67
C LEU A 211 -13.84 -11.93 4.82
N ASN A 212 -12.81 -11.17 4.48
CA ASN A 212 -12.09 -10.34 5.45
C ASN A 212 -12.62 -8.91 5.38
N GLY A 213 -13.35 -8.51 6.42
CA GLY A 213 -13.88 -7.17 6.58
C GLY A 213 -13.18 -6.50 7.74
N ALA A 214 -12.69 -5.27 7.56
CA ALA A 214 -11.96 -4.54 8.58
C ALA A 214 -12.39 -3.06 8.64
N MET A 215 -12.51 -2.56 9.86
CA MET A 215 -12.60 -1.15 10.17
C MET A 215 -11.25 -0.67 10.73
N ASP A 216 -10.62 0.22 9.98
CA ASP A 216 -9.33 0.83 10.30
C ASP A 216 -9.51 2.26 10.77
N LEU A 217 -8.89 2.59 11.89
CA LEU A 217 -8.70 3.95 12.38
C LEU A 217 -7.21 4.21 12.43
N SER A 218 -6.75 5.25 11.73
CA SER A 218 -5.34 5.61 11.69
C SER A 218 -5.13 7.07 12.04
N LEU A 219 -4.08 7.33 12.80
CA LEU A 219 -3.56 8.64 13.14
C LEU A 219 -2.09 8.68 12.72
N ARG A 220 -1.74 9.62 11.87
CA ARG A 220 -0.35 9.91 11.50
C ARG A 220 0.02 11.30 12.00
N HIS A 221 1.17 11.44 12.65
CA HIS A 221 1.71 12.72 13.07
C HIS A 221 3.17 12.84 12.66
N ARG A 222 3.46 13.85 11.84
CA ARG A 222 4.81 14.22 11.40
C ARG A 222 5.35 15.31 12.31
N TYR A 223 6.57 15.15 12.79
CA TYR A 223 7.22 16.12 13.67
C TYR A 223 8.66 16.37 13.25
N ASP A 224 9.16 17.55 13.59
CA ASP A 224 10.56 17.91 13.44
C ASP A 224 11.23 17.89 14.81
N HIS A 225 12.48 17.44 14.88
CA HIS A 225 13.32 17.52 16.07
C HIS A 225 14.69 18.10 15.68
N GLY A 226 15.51 18.53 16.64
CA GLY A 226 16.65 19.42 16.37
C GLY A 226 17.65 18.98 15.28
N ARG A 227 17.73 17.69 14.94
CA ARG A 227 18.63 17.15 13.89
C ARG A 227 17.90 16.24 12.90
N GLY A 228 16.58 16.36 12.78
CA GLY A 228 15.84 15.37 12.00
C GLY A 228 14.34 15.55 11.98
N THR A 229 13.69 14.57 11.37
CA THR A 229 12.24 14.52 11.21
C THR A 229 11.73 13.15 11.63
N GLY A 230 10.55 13.08 12.20
CA GLY A 230 9.89 11.85 12.60
C GLY A 230 8.47 11.73 12.05
N ASP A 231 8.02 10.48 11.95
CA ASP A 231 6.69 10.07 11.54
C ASP A 231 6.16 9.04 12.53
N LEU A 232 5.12 9.40 13.26
CA LEU A 232 4.41 8.51 14.16
C LEU A 232 3.09 8.07 13.52
N ARG A 233 2.86 6.76 13.45
CA ARG A 233 1.58 6.16 13.06
C ARG A 233 1.02 5.33 14.21
N LEU A 234 -0.24 5.59 14.54
CA LEU A 234 -1.05 4.74 15.40
C LEU A 234 -2.23 4.22 14.58
N GLU A 235 -2.42 2.91 14.59
CA GLU A 235 -3.41 2.22 13.78
C GLU A 235 -4.19 1.27 14.69
N LEU A 236 -5.51 1.38 14.66
CA LEU A 236 -6.44 0.47 15.29
C LEU A 236 -7.23 -0.22 14.18
N ARG A 237 -7.21 -1.54 14.16
CA ARG A 237 -7.98 -2.35 13.22
C ARG A 237 -8.89 -3.29 13.99
N THR A 238 -10.14 -3.40 13.57
CA THR A 238 -11.07 -4.39 14.09
C THR A 238 -11.84 -5.06 12.96
N SER A 239 -12.21 -6.32 13.13
CA SER A 239 -13.09 -7.03 12.20
C SER A 239 -14.39 -6.26 12.05
N ALA A 240 -14.81 -6.02 10.82
CA ALA A 240 -16.07 -5.40 10.48
C ALA A 240 -17.23 -6.41 10.50
N VAL A 241 -18.45 -5.89 10.53
CA VAL A 241 -19.67 -6.70 10.44
C VAL A 241 -19.63 -7.52 9.15
N GLY A 242 -19.89 -8.83 9.26
CA GLY A 242 -19.88 -9.77 8.15
C GLY A 242 -18.52 -10.42 7.87
N SER A 243 -17.44 -10.01 8.54
CA SER A 243 -16.16 -10.71 8.39
C SER A 243 -16.24 -12.14 8.94
N ALA A 244 -15.57 -13.07 8.26
CA ALA A 244 -15.45 -14.47 8.67
C ALA A 244 -14.58 -14.68 9.92
N SER A 245 -13.81 -13.66 10.31
CA SER A 245 -12.87 -13.73 11.44
C SER A 245 -13.13 -12.59 12.41
N ALA A 246 -13.07 -12.89 13.71
CA ALA A 246 -13.23 -11.91 14.77
C ALA A 246 -11.86 -11.57 15.36
N TYR A 247 -11.40 -10.35 15.12
CA TYR A 247 -10.08 -9.91 15.58
C TYR A 247 -10.04 -8.41 15.81
N SER A 248 -9.09 -7.98 16.63
CA SER A 248 -8.77 -6.58 16.83
C SER A 248 -7.28 -6.43 17.06
N GLN A 249 -6.67 -5.37 16.54
CA GLN A 249 -5.26 -5.10 16.72
C GLN A 249 -4.99 -3.60 16.83
N VAL A 250 -4.00 -3.26 17.65
CA VAL A 250 -3.40 -1.94 17.73
C VAL A 250 -1.96 -2.03 17.27
N ARG A 251 -1.55 -1.11 16.39
CA ARG A 251 -0.19 -1.00 15.88
C ARG A 251 0.32 0.41 16.06
N GLY A 252 1.50 0.54 16.63
CA GLY A 252 2.27 1.78 16.70
C GLY A 252 3.53 1.63 15.87
N THR A 253 3.80 2.59 14.99
CA THR A 253 5.04 2.68 14.21
C THR A 253 5.62 4.07 14.37
N ALA A 254 6.91 4.16 14.70
CA ALA A 254 7.65 5.41 14.75
C ALA A 254 8.86 5.30 13.83
N VAL A 255 8.92 6.14 12.80
CA VAL A 255 10.08 6.25 11.90
C VAL A 255 10.76 7.59 12.16
N ASN A 256 12.07 7.59 12.33
CA ASN A 256 12.88 8.78 12.51
C ASN A 256 14.01 8.83 11.50
N ARG A 257 14.32 10.04 11.06
CA ARG A 257 15.47 10.35 10.21
C ARG A 257 16.30 11.40 10.93
N THR A 258 17.52 11.04 11.33
CA THR A 258 18.43 11.90 12.07
C THR A 258 19.73 12.08 11.30
N ASP A 259 20.13 13.33 11.09
CA ASP A 259 21.42 13.65 10.48
C ASP A 259 22.54 13.62 11.52
N ILE A 260 23.57 12.82 11.26
CA ILE A 260 24.75 12.62 12.12
C ILE A 260 25.99 13.01 11.31
N GLY A 261 26.26 14.31 11.23
CA GLY A 261 27.36 14.84 10.42
C GLY A 261 27.12 14.56 8.93
N PRO A 262 28.05 13.87 8.23
CA PRO A 262 27.86 13.48 6.83
C PRO A 262 26.96 12.25 6.65
N LEU A 263 26.63 11.55 7.73
CA LEU A 263 25.82 10.33 7.70
C LEU A 263 24.38 10.63 8.07
N GLN A 264 23.50 9.71 7.70
CA GLN A 264 22.09 9.80 8.05
C GLN A 264 21.61 8.49 8.65
N LEU A 265 21.08 8.58 9.87
CA LEU A 265 20.51 7.45 10.59
C LEU A 265 19.00 7.45 10.43
N ARG A 266 18.45 6.39 9.85
CA ARG A 266 17.03 6.10 9.85
C ARG A 266 16.74 5.03 10.89
N THR A 267 15.79 5.27 11.77
CA THR A 267 15.33 4.28 12.75
C THR A 267 13.84 4.05 12.60
N ARG A 268 13.41 2.82 12.85
CA ARG A 268 12.01 2.42 12.86
C ARG A 268 11.75 1.59 14.10
N GLY A 269 10.81 2.00 14.93
CA GLY A 269 10.22 1.16 15.97
C GLY A 269 8.81 0.77 15.56
N ILE A 270 8.45 -0.50 15.73
CA ILE A 270 7.08 -1.00 15.54
C ILE A 270 6.68 -1.88 16.71
N GLY A 271 5.45 -1.72 17.18
CA GLY A 271 4.80 -2.64 18.10
C GLY A 271 3.38 -2.88 17.66
N GLN A 272 2.96 -4.14 17.63
CA GLN A 272 1.59 -4.53 17.39
C GLN A 272 1.12 -5.46 18.49
N TYR A 273 -0.10 -5.25 18.97
CA TYR A 273 -0.79 -6.15 19.87
C TYR A 273 -2.16 -6.47 19.28
N GLY A 274 -2.46 -7.76 19.13
CA GLY A 274 -3.69 -8.24 18.51
C GLY A 274 -4.36 -9.32 19.34
N THR A 275 -5.68 -9.41 19.25
CA THR A 275 -6.55 -10.38 19.92
C THR A 275 -7.51 -11.03 18.92
N GLY A 276 -7.98 -12.23 19.25
CA GLY A 276 -8.86 -13.00 18.36
C GLY A 276 -8.09 -13.69 17.23
N SER A 277 -8.82 -14.16 16.23
CA SER A 277 -8.28 -14.95 15.11
C SER A 277 -8.00 -14.04 13.92
N THR A 278 -6.88 -13.33 13.94
CA THR A 278 -6.44 -12.52 12.80
C THR A 278 -6.23 -13.42 11.58
N PRO A 279 -6.86 -13.13 10.42
CA PRO A 279 -6.64 -13.87 9.16
C PRO A 279 -5.18 -13.86 8.74
N THR A 280 -4.74 -14.91 8.05
CA THR A 280 -3.33 -15.08 7.66
C THR A 280 -2.84 -13.93 6.78
N GLU A 281 -3.69 -13.43 5.88
CA GLU A 281 -3.35 -12.33 4.98
C GLU A 281 -3.22 -10.96 5.69
N SER A 282 -3.86 -10.79 6.85
CA SER A 282 -3.82 -9.56 7.68
C SER A 282 -2.91 -9.67 8.91
N ALA A 283 -2.22 -10.81 9.09
CA ALA A 283 -1.36 -11.07 10.23
C ALA A 283 -0.09 -10.20 10.22
N LEU A 284 0.55 -10.10 11.38
CA LEU A 284 1.90 -9.57 11.51
C LEU A 284 2.89 -10.67 11.12
N TYR A 285 3.86 -10.33 10.27
CA TYR A 285 4.94 -11.21 9.86
C TYR A 285 6.27 -10.76 10.45
N LEU A 286 7.12 -11.74 10.79
CA LEU A 286 8.47 -11.53 11.32
C LEU A 286 9.35 -10.80 10.28
N ALA A 287 9.27 -11.25 9.03
CA ALA A 287 10.07 -10.74 7.93
C ALA A 287 9.17 -10.29 6.78
N GLY A 288 9.04 -8.97 6.63
CA GLY A 288 8.34 -8.36 5.50
C GLY A 288 6.84 -8.16 5.70
N ALA A 289 6.22 -7.60 4.67
CA ALA A 289 4.82 -7.21 4.64
C ALA A 289 3.86 -8.40 4.72
N SER A 290 2.66 -8.18 5.25
CA SER A 290 1.60 -9.18 5.16
C SER A 290 1.14 -9.35 3.70
N PRO A 291 0.55 -10.50 3.34
CA PRO A 291 -0.01 -10.70 2.00
C PRO A 291 -1.01 -9.62 1.60
N GLU A 292 -1.84 -9.13 2.52
CA GLU A 292 -2.72 -7.98 2.29
C GLU A 292 -1.94 -6.70 1.95
N GLU A 293 -0.88 -6.37 2.71
CA GLU A 293 -0.04 -5.20 2.44
C GLU A 293 0.67 -5.30 1.08
N MET A 294 1.10 -6.51 0.69
CA MET A 294 1.70 -6.77 -0.63
C MET A 294 0.74 -6.45 -1.79
N MET A 295 -0.59 -6.55 -1.59
CA MET A 295 -1.59 -6.24 -2.63
C MET A 295 -1.58 -4.77 -3.04
N GLU A 296 -1.05 -3.87 -2.21
CA GLU A 296 -0.94 -2.44 -2.53
C GLU A 296 0.27 -2.12 -3.43
N ASN A 297 1.15 -3.09 -3.68
CA ASN A 297 2.30 -2.91 -4.53
C ASN A 297 2.18 -3.74 -5.82
N LYS A 298 2.07 -3.03 -6.95
CA LYS A 298 1.91 -3.63 -8.30
C LYS A 298 3.00 -4.62 -8.70
N TYR A 299 4.18 -4.56 -8.09
CA TYR A 299 5.31 -5.42 -8.44
C TYR A 299 5.33 -6.75 -7.65
N VAL A 300 4.58 -6.84 -6.56
CA VAL A 300 4.60 -8.01 -5.63
C VAL A 300 3.21 -8.52 -5.26
N ARG A 301 2.15 -7.85 -5.73
CA ARG A 301 0.77 -8.32 -5.57
C ARG A 301 0.44 -9.56 -6.40
N SER A 302 1.27 -9.87 -7.40
CA SER A 302 1.09 -11.03 -8.27
C SER A 302 2.42 -11.66 -8.66
N ILE A 303 2.38 -12.96 -8.93
CA ILE A 303 3.51 -13.73 -9.45
C ILE A 303 4.03 -13.20 -10.80
N GLY A 304 5.27 -13.58 -11.14
CA GLY A 304 5.88 -13.37 -12.45
C GLY A 304 7.14 -12.49 -12.42
N LEU A 305 7.19 -11.47 -11.55
CA LEU A 305 8.36 -10.59 -11.44
C LEU A 305 9.42 -11.11 -10.46
N VAL A 306 9.00 -11.88 -9.47
CA VAL A 306 9.89 -12.45 -8.45
C VAL A 306 10.16 -13.92 -8.81
N PRO A 307 11.44 -14.36 -8.84
CA PRO A 307 11.77 -15.76 -9.06
C PRO A 307 11.14 -16.67 -8.02
N TYR A 308 10.56 -17.79 -8.46
CA TYR A 308 9.80 -18.69 -7.58
C TYR A 308 10.68 -19.38 -6.55
N GLU A 309 11.94 -19.64 -6.89
CA GLU A 309 12.95 -20.23 -6.01
C GLU A 309 13.36 -19.32 -4.85
N TRP A 310 13.01 -18.03 -4.89
CA TRP A 310 13.26 -17.09 -3.79
C TRP A 310 12.10 -16.97 -2.82
N LEU A 311 10.98 -17.66 -3.08
CA LEU A 311 9.74 -17.59 -2.29
C LEU A 311 9.58 -18.80 -1.37
N GLY A 312 8.54 -18.75 -0.55
CA GLY A 312 8.17 -19.81 0.40
C GLY A 312 8.68 -19.60 1.82
N TYR A 313 8.03 -20.31 2.75
CA TYR A 313 8.43 -20.41 4.14
C TYR A 313 8.96 -21.81 4.44
N GLY A 314 10.12 -21.90 5.09
CA GLY A 314 10.78 -23.17 5.37
C GLY A 314 11.71 -23.15 6.56
N ALA A 315 12.50 -24.22 6.67
CA ALA A 315 13.53 -24.38 7.70
C ALA A 315 14.72 -23.43 7.49
N ASP A 316 14.86 -22.88 6.28
CA ASP A 316 15.94 -21.98 5.87
C ASP A 316 15.41 -20.58 5.55
N VAL A 317 16.33 -19.63 5.42
CA VAL A 317 16.03 -18.28 4.92
C VAL A 317 15.97 -18.27 3.39
N ASN A 318 15.19 -17.36 2.82
CA ASN A 318 15.05 -17.16 1.37
C ASN A 318 15.73 -15.85 0.90
N SER A 319 15.58 -15.55 -0.39
CA SER A 319 16.27 -14.42 -1.03
C SER A 319 15.35 -13.27 -1.44
N PHE A 320 14.10 -13.23 -0.98
CA PHE A 320 13.15 -12.18 -1.37
C PHE A 320 12.30 -11.65 -0.22
N GLN A 321 12.19 -10.31 -0.14
CA GLN A 321 11.33 -9.65 0.83
C GLN A 321 10.58 -8.45 0.24
N HIS A 322 9.39 -8.17 0.79
CA HIS A 322 8.71 -6.89 0.62
C HIS A 322 8.69 -6.11 1.94
N GLY A 323 8.99 -4.81 1.91
CA GLY A 323 9.05 -3.99 3.13
C GLY A 323 7.71 -3.92 3.86
N GLY A 324 7.69 -4.22 5.16
CA GLY A 324 6.50 -4.30 6.01
C GLY A 324 6.73 -5.21 7.22
N GLY A 325 5.66 -5.52 7.98
CA GLY A 325 5.73 -6.38 9.17
C GLY A 325 6.72 -5.91 10.23
N LEU A 326 7.32 -6.84 10.99
CA LEU A 326 8.41 -6.50 11.92
C LEU A 326 9.68 -6.08 11.18
N GLY A 327 9.92 -6.64 9.99
CA GLY A 327 10.93 -6.16 9.06
C GLY A 327 12.34 -6.72 9.30
N LEU A 328 12.47 -7.86 9.96
CA LEU A 328 13.75 -8.54 10.16
C LEU A 328 14.19 -9.17 8.83
N ARG A 329 15.12 -8.53 8.12
CA ARG A 329 15.41 -8.86 6.73
C ARG A 329 16.17 -10.16 6.57
N GLY A 330 17.09 -10.43 7.48
CA GLY A 330 17.85 -11.68 7.55
C GLY A 330 17.02 -12.93 7.83
N TYR A 331 15.73 -12.79 8.18
CA TYR A 331 14.83 -13.89 8.51
C TYR A 331 13.74 -14.12 7.46
N SER A 332 13.90 -13.57 6.25
CA SER A 332 12.94 -13.76 5.17
C SER A 332 12.76 -15.25 4.83
N GLY A 333 11.52 -15.71 4.69
CA GLY A 333 11.20 -17.12 4.44
C GLY A 333 11.45 -18.09 5.61
N TYR A 334 11.98 -17.65 6.74
CA TYR A 334 12.26 -18.55 7.85
C TYR A 334 11.03 -18.78 8.73
N LEU A 335 10.69 -20.04 9.01
CA LEU A 335 9.57 -20.42 9.88
C LEU A 335 9.74 -20.00 11.35
N ALA A 336 10.97 -19.69 11.78
CA ALA A 336 11.29 -19.27 13.13
C ALA A 336 10.65 -20.18 14.22
N PRO A 337 10.99 -21.48 14.26
CA PRO A 337 10.48 -22.39 15.28
C PRO A 337 10.96 -21.96 16.68
N GLU A 338 10.10 -22.16 17.66
CA GLU A 338 10.35 -22.07 19.11
C GLU A 338 9.88 -23.37 19.74
N GLU A 339 10.69 -23.95 20.63
CA GLU A 339 10.30 -25.13 21.40
C GLU A 339 9.73 -24.67 22.75
N ILE A 340 8.45 -24.95 22.99
CA ILE A 340 7.72 -24.55 24.19
C ILE A 340 7.06 -25.79 24.78
N ASP A 341 7.46 -26.16 26.00
CA ASP A 341 6.88 -27.29 26.74
C ASP A 341 6.88 -28.62 25.90
N GLY A 342 7.85 -28.79 25.00
CA GLY A 342 8.01 -29.95 24.11
C GLY A 342 7.26 -29.88 22.76
N GLU A 343 6.52 -28.79 22.50
CA GLU A 343 5.86 -28.52 21.22
C GLU A 343 6.60 -27.45 20.41
N VAL A 344 6.62 -27.61 19.08
CA VAL A 344 7.23 -26.63 18.17
C VAL A 344 6.17 -25.64 17.71
N VAL A 345 6.37 -24.36 18.03
CA VAL A 345 5.53 -23.26 17.58
C VAL A 345 6.29 -22.42 16.56
N PHE A 346 5.69 -22.17 15.40
CA PHE A 346 6.30 -21.32 14.37
C PHE A 346 5.97 -19.85 14.62
N THR A 347 7.00 -19.03 14.75
CA THR A 347 6.87 -17.61 15.12
C THR A 347 7.14 -16.65 13.95
N TYR A 348 7.09 -17.11 12.71
CA TYR A 348 7.21 -16.26 11.52
C TYR A 348 5.98 -15.37 11.27
N ARG A 349 4.81 -15.74 11.81
CA ARG A 349 3.57 -14.95 11.73
C ARG A 349 2.78 -15.00 13.03
N GLY A 350 1.98 -13.99 13.29
CA GLY A 350 1.15 -13.88 14.49
C GLY A 350 0.34 -12.58 14.51
N ASN A 351 -0.29 -12.25 15.63
CA ASN A 351 -1.04 -10.99 15.78
C ASN A 351 -0.37 -9.97 16.71
N THR A 352 0.70 -10.37 17.39
CA THR A 352 1.44 -9.56 18.36
C THR A 352 2.93 -9.65 18.08
N GLY A 353 3.65 -8.54 18.23
CA GLY A 353 5.09 -8.51 18.07
C GLY A 353 5.66 -7.10 18.22
N ILE A 354 6.97 -7.01 18.41
CA ILE A 354 7.70 -5.75 18.54
C ILE A 354 9.03 -5.84 17.81
N ALA A 355 9.43 -4.77 17.13
CA ALA A 355 10.73 -4.69 16.50
C ALA A 355 11.30 -3.27 16.48
N ALA A 356 12.61 -3.20 16.36
CA ALA A 356 13.38 -1.99 16.12
C ALA A 356 14.38 -2.25 14.99
N SER A 357 14.46 -1.30 14.06
CA SER A 357 15.32 -1.35 12.88
C SER A 357 16.11 -0.06 12.75
N GLY A 358 17.34 -0.15 12.27
CA GLY A 358 18.21 0.97 11.96
C GLY A 358 18.86 0.81 10.58
N GLU A 359 18.95 1.92 9.84
CA GLU A 359 19.75 2.04 8.61
C GLU A 359 20.65 3.28 8.74
N LEU A 360 21.96 3.11 8.63
CA LEU A 360 22.94 4.18 8.58
C LEU A 360 23.40 4.37 7.13
N ASP A 361 22.83 5.37 6.46
CA ASP A 361 23.17 5.72 5.08
C ASP A 361 24.60 6.31 5.05
N LEU A 362 25.45 5.73 4.19
CA LEU A 362 26.87 6.07 4.04
C LEU A 362 27.15 7.05 2.89
N ASP A 363 26.13 7.66 2.30
CA ASP A 363 26.20 8.61 1.17
C ASP A 363 27.24 9.73 1.38
N GLY A 364 27.44 10.18 2.62
CA GLY A 364 28.43 11.19 2.96
C GLY A 364 29.88 10.71 2.85
N LEU A 365 30.13 9.40 2.86
CA LEU A 365 31.45 8.76 2.76
C LEU A 365 31.67 8.12 1.38
N VAL A 366 30.64 7.48 0.83
CA VAL A 366 30.68 6.83 -0.49
C VAL A 366 29.75 7.61 -1.43
N ARG A 367 30.32 8.58 -2.15
CA ARG A 367 29.55 9.39 -3.11
C ARG A 367 29.47 8.71 -4.46
N PHE A 368 28.33 8.09 -4.75
CA PHE A 368 28.00 7.66 -6.11
C PHE A 368 27.05 8.68 -6.75
N GLU A 369 27.63 9.66 -7.45
CA GLU A 369 26.86 10.64 -8.22
C GLU A 369 27.07 10.39 -9.72
N PRO A 370 26.11 9.74 -10.42
CA PRO A 370 26.24 9.42 -11.84
C PRO A 370 25.97 10.66 -12.71
N GLY A 371 26.72 11.75 -12.50
CA GLY A 371 26.72 12.96 -13.31
C GLY A 371 25.32 13.45 -13.72
N PRO A 372 25.03 13.60 -15.03
CA PRO A 372 23.71 14.03 -15.52
C PRO A 372 22.54 13.13 -15.12
N LEU A 373 22.79 11.87 -14.74
CA LEU A 373 21.78 10.90 -14.32
C LEU A 373 21.45 11.00 -12.83
N ALA A 374 22.24 11.71 -12.02
CA ALA A 374 22.00 11.86 -10.58
C ALA A 374 20.62 12.48 -10.24
N ARG A 375 19.99 13.20 -11.19
CA ARG A 375 18.62 13.72 -11.07
C ARG A 375 17.53 12.65 -11.25
N TYR A 376 17.85 11.52 -11.87
CA TYR A 376 16.92 10.45 -12.24
C TYR A 376 17.12 9.20 -11.39
N ILE A 377 18.37 8.84 -11.13
CA ILE A 377 18.75 7.65 -10.37
C ILE A 377 19.55 8.02 -9.13
N HIS A 378 19.50 7.15 -8.13
CA HIS A 378 20.26 7.23 -6.90
C HIS A 378 20.73 5.84 -6.51
N LEU A 379 21.95 5.75 -5.98
CA LEU A 379 22.46 4.52 -5.37
C LEU A 379 22.92 4.86 -3.96
N ASP A 380 22.21 4.35 -2.97
CA ASP A 380 22.58 4.45 -1.56
C ASP A 380 23.33 3.18 -1.15
N VAL A 381 24.36 3.32 -0.31
CA VAL A 381 24.93 2.20 0.44
C VAL A 381 24.74 2.48 1.92
N TYR A 382 24.30 1.47 2.68
CA TYR A 382 24.00 1.63 4.10
C TYR A 382 24.41 0.41 4.91
N LEU A 383 24.66 0.64 6.20
CA LEU A 383 24.69 -0.43 7.21
C LEU A 383 23.30 -0.58 7.79
N PHE A 384 22.89 -1.80 8.12
CA PHE A 384 21.61 -2.02 8.77
C PHE A 384 21.72 -2.97 9.95
N GLY A 385 20.76 -2.83 10.87
CA GLY A 385 20.54 -3.76 11.96
C GLY A 385 19.07 -3.78 12.33
N ASP A 386 18.51 -4.97 12.48
CA ASP A 386 17.13 -5.21 12.87
C ASP A 386 17.09 -6.13 14.09
N VAL A 387 16.12 -5.92 14.97
CA VAL A 387 15.82 -6.79 16.10
C VAL A 387 14.33 -6.83 16.33
N GLY A 388 13.78 -8.01 16.61
CA GLY A 388 12.38 -8.13 16.99
C GLY A 388 12.01 -9.47 17.59
N MET A 389 10.78 -9.49 18.09
CA MET A 389 10.19 -10.59 18.83
C MET A 389 8.74 -10.74 18.37
N MET A 390 8.37 -11.96 18.03
CA MET A 390 6.99 -12.32 17.73
C MET A 390 6.31 -12.87 18.97
N GLY A 391 5.04 -12.52 19.14
CA GLY A 391 4.21 -13.04 20.22
C GLY A 391 3.56 -14.35 19.83
N TYR A 392 3.56 -15.31 20.74
CA TYR A 392 2.78 -16.55 20.65
C TYR A 392 1.83 -16.64 21.85
N ARG A 393 0.79 -17.47 21.72
CA ARG A 393 -0.25 -17.64 22.74
C ARG A 393 -0.16 -19.04 23.33
N THR A 394 -0.05 -19.12 24.65
CA THR A 394 -0.09 -20.39 25.40
C THR A 394 -1.29 -20.42 26.32
N ASN A 395 -1.82 -21.62 26.58
CA ASN A 395 -2.86 -21.82 27.56
C ASN A 395 -2.23 -22.32 28.86
N ARG A 396 -2.15 -21.45 29.87
CA ARG A 396 -1.65 -21.81 31.21
C ARG A 396 -2.77 -21.62 32.22
N ASN A 397 -3.16 -22.70 32.90
CA ASN A 397 -4.23 -22.69 33.92
C ASN A 397 -5.59 -22.17 33.42
N GLY A 398 -5.96 -22.50 32.17
CA GLY A 398 -7.24 -22.09 31.58
C GLY A 398 -7.30 -20.60 31.20
N LYS A 399 -6.17 -19.89 31.22
CA LYS A 399 -6.05 -18.51 30.75
C LYS A 399 -5.08 -18.46 29.58
N GLU A 400 -5.54 -17.87 28.48
CA GLU A 400 -4.67 -17.56 27.35
C GLU A 400 -3.71 -16.43 27.74
N LYS A 401 -2.41 -16.68 27.62
CA LYS A 401 -1.36 -15.70 27.91
C LYS A 401 -0.56 -15.46 26.64
N VAL A 402 -0.30 -14.19 26.36
CA VAL A 402 0.64 -13.78 25.31
C VAL A 402 2.05 -13.84 25.89
N GLU A 403 2.93 -14.59 25.25
CA GLU A 403 4.36 -14.65 25.54
C GLU A 403 5.13 -14.20 24.30
N LEU A 404 6.34 -13.67 24.50
CA LEU A 404 7.19 -13.23 23.40
C LEU A 404 8.27 -14.28 23.16
N ALA A 405 8.46 -14.64 21.89
CA ALA A 405 9.54 -15.48 21.41
C ALA A 405 10.91 -14.87 21.73
N ALA A 406 11.97 -15.68 21.65
CA ALA A 406 13.32 -15.17 21.83
C ALA A 406 13.62 -14.05 20.83
N PRO A 407 14.36 -13.00 21.24
CA PRO A 407 14.70 -11.91 20.33
C PRO A 407 15.57 -12.42 19.18
N ARG A 408 15.13 -12.12 17.97
CA ARG A 408 15.86 -12.37 16.73
C ARG A 408 16.43 -11.05 16.24
N ALA A 409 17.67 -11.07 15.80
CA ALA A 409 18.36 -9.91 15.30
C ALA A 409 19.21 -10.26 14.09
N ASP A 410 19.27 -9.36 13.14
CA ASP A 410 20.12 -9.46 11.97
C ASP A 410 20.83 -8.14 11.71
N ALA A 411 22.03 -8.22 11.14
CA ALA A 411 22.82 -7.05 10.78
C ALA A 411 23.63 -7.30 9.52
N GLY A 412 23.85 -6.24 8.74
CA GLY A 412 24.50 -6.38 7.46
C GLY A 412 24.76 -5.07 6.73
N VAL A 413 25.07 -5.23 5.45
CA VAL A 413 25.30 -4.13 4.51
C VAL A 413 24.26 -4.20 3.40
N GLY A 414 23.75 -3.06 2.97
CA GLY A 414 22.76 -3.00 1.91
C GLY A 414 23.07 -1.91 0.90
N ALA A 415 22.51 -2.06 -0.29
CA ALA A 415 22.50 -1.05 -1.33
C ALA A 415 21.08 -0.85 -1.85
N ALA A 416 20.66 0.40 -2.05
CA ALA A 416 19.37 0.74 -2.63
C ALA A 416 19.55 1.50 -3.95
N PHE A 417 19.04 0.91 -5.02
CA PHE A 417 18.90 1.58 -6.30
C PHE A 417 17.52 2.23 -6.40
N SER A 418 17.48 3.55 -6.53
CA SER A 418 16.25 4.32 -6.61
C SER A 418 16.11 5.03 -7.95
N ILE A 419 15.05 4.74 -8.69
CA ILE A 419 14.60 5.55 -9.82
C ILE A 419 13.72 6.67 -9.25
N LYS A 420 14.34 7.84 -9.03
CA LYS A 420 13.73 9.04 -8.43
C LYS A 420 12.73 9.71 -9.37
N LYS A 421 13.06 9.79 -10.66
CA LYS A 421 12.27 10.51 -11.67
C LYS A 421 12.31 9.77 -13.00
N TRP A 422 11.16 9.72 -13.66
CA TRP A 422 10.99 9.10 -14.97
C TRP A 422 11.02 10.18 -16.06
N GLY A 423 12.15 10.86 -16.22
CA GLY A 423 12.26 11.91 -17.25
C GLY A 423 11.41 13.15 -16.94
N PRO A 424 10.57 13.62 -17.89
CA PRO A 424 9.65 14.75 -17.71
C PRO A 424 8.33 14.38 -17.01
N LEU A 425 8.09 13.10 -16.72
CA LEU A 425 6.82 12.59 -16.19
C LEU A 425 6.71 12.90 -14.68
N VAL A 426 5.59 13.47 -14.23
CA VAL A 426 5.45 14.06 -12.88
C VAL A 426 4.51 13.31 -11.91
N ASP A 427 3.88 12.20 -12.34
CA ASP A 427 2.92 11.45 -11.51
C ASP A 427 3.26 9.94 -11.39
N LEU A 428 4.52 9.58 -11.68
CA LEU A 428 5.02 8.21 -11.51
C LEU A 428 5.72 8.07 -10.16
N LYS A 429 5.29 7.06 -9.38
CA LYS A 429 5.93 6.73 -8.09
C LYS A 429 7.40 6.33 -8.32
N PRO A 430 8.32 6.75 -7.43
CA PRO A 430 9.69 6.22 -7.44
C PRO A 430 9.69 4.70 -7.27
N LEU A 431 10.63 4.04 -7.95
CA LEU A 431 10.89 2.62 -7.75
C LEU A 431 12.18 2.48 -6.96
N ILE A 432 12.14 1.73 -5.86
CA ILE A 432 13.31 1.43 -5.03
C ILE A 432 13.49 -0.08 -5.03
N ILE A 433 14.65 -0.52 -5.47
CA ILE A 433 15.10 -1.92 -5.41
C ILE A 433 16.28 -1.95 -4.45
N ARG A 434 16.26 -2.91 -3.52
CA ARG A 434 17.31 -3.08 -2.53
C ARG A 434 17.97 -4.43 -2.68
N PHE A 435 19.27 -4.44 -2.49
CA PHE A 435 20.07 -5.63 -2.32
C PHE A 435 20.69 -5.56 -0.93
N ASP A 436 20.18 -6.38 -0.03
CA ASP A 436 20.63 -6.47 1.36
C ASP A 436 21.45 -7.73 1.54
N VAL A 437 22.56 -7.64 2.27
CA VAL A 437 23.43 -8.76 2.64
C VAL A 437 23.43 -8.90 4.16
N PRO A 438 22.51 -9.69 4.75
CA PRO A 438 22.50 -10.00 6.17
C PRO A 438 23.70 -10.88 6.51
N LEU A 439 24.72 -10.26 7.12
CA LEU A 439 25.97 -10.95 7.45
C LEU A 439 25.85 -11.69 8.78
N VAL A 440 25.10 -11.16 9.73
CA VAL A 440 24.96 -11.70 11.09
C VAL A 440 23.51 -12.06 11.35
N LEU A 441 23.25 -13.26 11.89
CA LEU A 441 21.95 -13.67 12.47
C LEU A 441 22.14 -14.08 13.93
N SER A 442 21.26 -13.65 14.84
CA SER A 442 21.35 -14.02 16.26
C SER A 442 20.83 -15.43 16.55
N ALA A 443 19.71 -15.81 15.93
CA ALA A 443 19.17 -17.17 15.92
C ALA A 443 19.38 -17.79 14.55
N LEU A 444 19.96 -18.99 14.51
CA LEU A 444 20.29 -19.68 13.27
C LEU A 444 19.14 -20.58 12.79
N PRO A 445 18.90 -20.65 11.46
CA PRO A 445 18.27 -21.82 10.85
C PRO A 445 19.00 -23.11 11.22
N ALA A 446 18.27 -24.23 11.32
CA ALA A 446 18.85 -25.51 11.72
C ALA A 446 19.90 -26.05 10.72
N SER A 447 19.86 -25.58 9.48
CA SER A 447 20.84 -25.92 8.43
C SER A 447 22.16 -25.15 8.53
N GLU A 448 22.20 -24.08 9.34
CA GLU A 448 23.35 -23.20 9.45
C GLU A 448 24.07 -23.41 10.80
N SER A 449 25.40 -23.40 10.76
CA SER A 449 26.25 -23.56 11.95
C SER A 449 26.96 -22.27 12.37
N GLU A 450 26.95 -21.24 11.52
CA GLU A 450 27.72 -20.01 11.72
C GLU A 450 26.81 -18.77 11.71
N HIS A 451 26.87 -17.99 12.81
CA HIS A 451 26.18 -16.70 12.92
C HIS A 451 26.59 -15.70 11.85
N VAL A 452 27.83 -15.78 11.38
CA VAL A 452 28.37 -14.94 10.31
C VAL A 452 28.43 -15.74 9.03
N ALA A 453 27.60 -15.39 8.04
CA ALA A 453 27.64 -16.04 6.73
C ALA A 453 27.16 -15.08 5.64
N PHE A 454 27.52 -15.38 4.39
CA PHE A 454 27.01 -14.63 3.25
C PHE A 454 25.58 -15.06 2.93
N ARG A 455 24.64 -14.13 3.10
CA ARG A 455 23.23 -14.27 2.71
C ARG A 455 22.84 -13.05 1.89
N TYR A 456 21.86 -13.16 1.01
CA TYR A 456 21.38 -12.01 0.25
C TYR A 456 19.86 -12.02 0.16
N VAL A 457 19.28 -10.83 0.18
CA VAL A 457 17.85 -10.59 0.04
C VAL A 457 17.64 -9.45 -0.95
N LEU A 458 16.86 -9.72 -2.00
CA LEU A 458 16.38 -8.68 -2.90
C LEU A 458 15.02 -8.18 -2.41
N SER A 459 14.88 -6.86 -2.25
CA SER A 459 13.63 -6.25 -1.81
C SER A 459 13.11 -5.19 -2.76
N ILE A 460 11.78 -5.08 -2.85
CA ILE A 460 11.09 -4.00 -3.54
C ILE A 460 10.45 -3.07 -2.50
N GLY A 461 10.79 -1.78 -2.53
CA GLY A 461 10.35 -0.77 -1.55
C GLY A 461 11.30 -0.63 -0.35
N ARG A 462 11.01 0.31 0.58
CA ARG A 462 11.70 0.48 1.88
C ARG A 462 10.69 0.44 3.02
N SER A 463 11.10 -0.06 4.17
CA SER A 463 10.32 -0.03 5.42
C SER A 463 10.39 1.32 6.16
N PHE A 464 11.23 2.25 5.68
CA PHE A 464 11.53 3.56 6.26
C PHE A 464 10.92 4.70 5.43
#